data_AF-A0A5B7C9P6-F1
#
_entry.id   AF-A0A5B7C9P6-F1
#
_cell.length_a   1.000
_cell.length_b   1.000
_cell.length_c   1.000
_cell.angle_alpha   90.00
_cell.angle_beta   90.00
_cell.angle_gamma   90.00
#
_symmetry.space_group_name_H-M   'P 1'
#
loop_
_entity.id
_entity.type
_entity.pdbx_description
1 polymer ?
#
loop_
_entity_poly.entity_id
_entity_poly.type
_entity_poly.pdbx_seq_one_letter_code
_entity_poly.pdbx_strand_id
1 'polypeptide(L)'
;MDLETENRIAAILMKEAAELRRQAEKEGIHAYLQQPNYRGRPNSRFLTATVLGVQQANRAAEVNEMWQVRQKELELDDRLKGRQKEESRSGRSHSGICDSPRSTSKRHSSSETSASASCSSSKRAIQDCYSREDEALRDEEIEEFLHSRVKRGRGTVGSRMDETGPYSLHSSLPRLQWKAVRTP
;
A
#
# COMPACT_ATOMS: atom_id res chain seq x y z
N MET A 1 13.56 13.76 -43.72
CA MET A 1 13.48 15.21 -43.46
C MET A 1 13.38 15.86 -44.82
N ASP A 2 12.39 16.71 -45.01
CA ASP A 2 12.12 17.30 -46.32
C ASP A 2 12.96 18.57 -46.51
N LEU A 3 13.43 18.83 -47.73
CA LEU A 3 14.31 19.97 -48.06
C LEU A 3 13.70 21.32 -47.68
N GLU A 4 12.37 21.44 -47.78
CA GLU A 4 11.62 22.63 -47.35
C GLU A 4 11.75 22.88 -45.84
N THR A 5 11.78 21.81 -45.05
CA THR A 5 11.96 21.88 -43.59
C THR A 5 13.37 22.34 -43.26
N GLU A 6 14.38 21.84 -43.97
CA GLU A 6 15.79 22.26 -43.81
C GLU A 6 15.98 23.73 -44.17
N ASN A 7 15.42 24.17 -45.29
CA ASN A 7 15.47 25.57 -45.70
C ASN A 7 14.76 26.50 -44.71
N ARG A 8 13.63 26.06 -44.14
CA ARG A 8 12.94 26.80 -43.09
C ARG A 8 13.79 26.92 -41.82
N ILE A 9 14.48 25.86 -41.42
CA ILE A 9 15.40 25.87 -40.27
C ILE A 9 16.59 26.80 -40.56
N ALA A 10 17.21 26.68 -41.74
CA ALA A 10 18.31 27.54 -42.15
C ALA A 10 17.91 29.03 -42.12
N ALA A 11 16.71 29.36 -42.61
CA ALA A 11 16.19 30.73 -42.57
C ALA A 11 15.99 31.25 -41.14
N ILE A 12 15.54 30.40 -40.20
CA ILE A 12 15.40 30.75 -38.78
C ILE A 12 16.78 31.03 -38.18
N LEU A 13 17.76 30.14 -38.38
CA LEU A 13 19.12 30.28 -37.85
C LEU A 13 19.80 31.57 -38.36
N MET A 14 19.63 31.90 -39.64
CA MET A 14 20.21 33.11 -40.23
C MET A 14 19.59 34.39 -39.65
N LYS A 15 18.29 34.38 -39.37
CA LYS A 15 17.61 35.51 -38.71
C LYS A 15 18.10 35.71 -37.28
N GLU A 16 18.15 34.63 -36.50
CA GLU A 16 18.62 34.66 -35.12
C GLU A 16 20.08 35.14 -35.02
N ALA A 17 20.95 34.67 -35.92
CA ALA A 17 22.34 35.12 -35.99
C ALA A 17 22.45 36.62 -36.33
N ALA A 18 21.59 37.14 -37.21
CA ALA A 18 21.56 38.57 -37.53
C ALA A 18 21.06 39.42 -36.35
N GLU A 19 20.07 38.93 -35.59
CA GLU A 19 19.60 39.58 -34.37
C GLU A 19 20.68 39.61 -33.28
N LEU A 20 21.42 38.51 -33.08
CA LEU A 20 22.55 38.45 -32.15
C LEU A 20 23.64 39.48 -32.50
N ARG A 21 23.95 39.66 -33.79
CA ARG A 21 24.90 40.69 -34.24
C ARG A 21 24.41 42.10 -33.87
N ARG A 22 23.12 42.40 -34.08
CA ARG A 22 22.52 43.68 -33.68
C ARG A 22 22.52 43.91 -32.17
N GLN A 23 22.38 42.85 -31.38
CA GLN A 23 22.46 42.94 -29.92
C GLN A 23 23.90 43.16 -29.46
N ALA A 24 24.87 42.48 -30.09
CA ALA A 24 26.29 42.65 -29.81
C ALA A 24 26.79 44.06 -30.13
N GLU A 25 26.24 44.74 -31.12
CA GLU A 25 26.54 46.16 -31.38
C GLU A 25 26.15 47.07 -30.20
N LYS A 26 25.12 46.69 -29.42
CA LYS A 26 24.63 47.47 -28.27
C LYS A 26 25.27 47.05 -26.95
N GLU A 27 25.37 45.73 -26.71
CA GLU A 27 25.76 45.12 -25.44
C GLU A 27 27.20 44.60 -25.45
N GLY A 28 27.87 44.65 -26.61
CA GLY A 28 29.21 44.14 -26.80
C GLY A 28 29.28 42.61 -26.72
N ILE A 29 30.39 42.11 -26.17
CA ILE A 29 30.70 40.67 -26.09
C ILE A 29 29.66 39.91 -25.24
N HIS A 30 28.96 40.59 -24.32
CA HIS A 30 27.96 39.97 -23.46
C HIS A 30 26.81 39.30 -24.22
N ALA A 31 26.45 39.81 -25.40
CA ALA A 31 25.41 39.21 -26.24
C ALA A 31 25.74 37.77 -26.68
N TYR A 32 27.02 37.46 -26.90
CA TYR A 32 27.47 36.11 -27.29
C TYR A 32 27.71 35.18 -26.09
N LEU A 33 27.95 35.75 -24.91
CA LEU A 33 28.17 35.00 -23.67
C LEU A 33 26.86 34.58 -22.99
N GLN A 34 25.72 35.15 -23.38
CA GLN A 34 24.41 34.70 -22.91
C GLN A 34 24.16 33.27 -23.38
N GLN A 35 24.33 32.32 -22.47
CA GLN A 35 23.87 30.96 -22.69
C GLN A 35 22.34 30.94 -22.69
N PRO A 36 21.70 30.24 -23.64
CA PRO A 36 20.26 30.02 -23.56
C PRO A 36 19.92 29.41 -22.21
N ASN A 37 18.87 29.93 -21.56
CA ASN A 37 18.43 29.46 -20.25
C ASN A 37 17.84 28.05 -20.33
N TYR A 38 18.69 27.04 -20.48
CA TYR A 38 18.30 25.66 -20.27
C TYR A 38 18.11 25.45 -18.78
N ARG A 39 16.85 25.45 -18.34
CA ARG A 39 16.48 24.94 -17.01
C ARG A 39 16.65 23.42 -17.00
N GLY A 40 17.91 22.97 -17.08
CA GLY A 40 18.30 21.56 -17.22
C GLY A 40 18.27 20.78 -15.90
N ARG A 41 17.86 21.41 -14.79
CA ARG A 41 17.73 20.72 -13.50
C ARG A 41 16.27 20.26 -13.35
N PRO A 42 16.00 18.94 -13.39
CA PRO A 42 14.66 18.44 -13.14
C PRO A 42 14.18 18.91 -11.77
N ASN A 43 12.91 19.29 -11.70
CA ASN A 43 12.31 19.76 -10.46
C ASN A 43 12.46 18.68 -9.37
N SER A 44 13.09 19.01 -8.23
CA SER A 44 13.32 18.05 -7.15
C SER A 44 12.02 17.43 -6.64
N ARG A 45 10.91 18.19 -6.63
CA ARG A 45 9.58 17.69 -6.27
C ARG A 45 9.10 16.61 -7.23
N PHE A 46 9.34 16.78 -8.53
CA PHE A 46 8.99 15.79 -9.54
C PHE A 46 9.80 14.51 -9.34
N LEU A 47 11.11 14.61 -9.12
CA LEU A 47 11.95 13.45 -8.85
C LEU A 47 11.48 12.67 -7.62
N THR A 48 11.21 13.37 -6.51
CA THR A 48 10.70 12.74 -5.29
C THR A 48 9.34 12.07 -5.52
N ALA A 49 8.41 12.73 -6.20
CA ALA A 49 7.08 12.17 -6.48
C ALA A 49 7.17 10.90 -7.34
N THR A 50 8.02 10.92 -8.38
CA THR A 50 8.23 9.75 -9.25
C THR A 50 8.83 8.58 -8.47
N VAL A 51 9.85 8.84 -7.63
CA VAL A 51 10.44 7.80 -6.78
C VAL A 51 9.41 7.20 -5.82
N LEU A 52 8.60 8.04 -5.17
CA LEU A 52 7.55 7.57 -4.26
C LEU A 52 6.48 6.74 -4.98
N GLY A 53 6.08 7.14 -6.20
CA GLY A 53 5.11 6.41 -7.00
C GLY A 53 5.57 5.00 -7.35
N VAL A 54 6.83 4.87 -7.79
CA VAL A 54 7.43 3.55 -8.08
C VAL A 54 7.50 2.69 -6.81
N GLN A 55 7.95 3.26 -5.69
CA GLN A 55 8.00 2.52 -4.42
C GLN A 55 6.62 2.05 -3.96
N GLN A 56 5.58 2.86 -4.15
CA GLN A 56 4.22 2.48 -3.81
C GLN A 56 3.69 1.36 -4.71
N ALA A 57 3.96 1.42 -6.02
CA ALA A 57 3.58 0.39 -6.96
C ALA A 57 4.27 -0.95 -6.62
N ASN A 58 5.56 -0.92 -6.25
CA ASN A 58 6.31 -2.11 -5.85
C ASN A 58 5.72 -2.74 -4.58
N ARG A 59 5.46 -1.93 -3.53
CA ARG A 59 4.80 -2.44 -2.32
C ARG A 59 3.43 -3.05 -2.60
N ALA A 60 2.65 -2.43 -3.49
CA ALA A 60 1.35 -2.96 -3.88
C ALA A 60 1.46 -4.30 -4.62
N ALA A 61 2.47 -4.44 -5.48
CA ALA A 61 2.76 -5.69 -6.19
C ALA A 61 3.15 -6.81 -5.21
N GLU A 62 4.07 -6.54 -4.26
CA GLU A 62 4.47 -7.48 -3.21
C GLU A 62 3.27 -7.96 -2.39
N VAL A 63 2.41 -7.04 -1.96
CA VAL A 63 1.18 -7.38 -1.20
C VAL A 63 0.23 -8.22 -2.04
N ASN A 64 0.08 -7.92 -3.33
CA ASN A 64 -0.76 -8.71 -4.23
C ASN A 64 -0.22 -10.13 -4.42
N GLU A 65 1.10 -10.30 -4.54
CA GLU A 65 1.73 -11.63 -4.59
C GLU A 65 1.48 -12.41 -3.30
N MET A 66 1.64 -11.78 -2.13
CA MET A 66 1.33 -12.41 -0.84
C MET A 66 -0.16 -12.83 -0.75
N TRP A 67 -1.06 -11.98 -1.22
CA TRP A 67 -2.49 -12.30 -1.25
C TRP A 67 -2.78 -13.49 -2.16
N GLN A 68 -2.16 -13.55 -3.35
CA GLN A 68 -2.32 -14.66 -4.28
C GLN A 68 -1.79 -15.98 -3.73
N VAL A 69 -0.63 -15.96 -3.05
CA VAL A 69 -0.08 -17.14 -2.38
C VAL A 69 -1.06 -17.63 -1.32
N ARG A 70 -1.57 -16.73 -0.47
CA ARG A 70 -2.52 -17.08 0.58
C ARG A 70 -3.83 -17.66 0.04
N GLN A 71 -4.36 -17.10 -1.05
CA GLN A 71 -5.55 -17.61 -1.71
C GLN A 71 -5.35 -19.04 -2.23
N LYS A 72 -4.19 -19.33 -2.84
CA LYS A 72 -3.86 -20.68 -3.32
C LYS A 72 -3.69 -21.69 -2.19
N GLU A 73 -3.06 -21.30 -1.07
CA GLU A 73 -2.95 -22.15 0.12
C GLU A 73 -4.33 -22.56 0.65
N LEU A 74 -5.23 -21.59 0.82
CA LEU A 74 -6.59 -21.85 1.29
C LEU A 74 -7.35 -22.78 0.34
N GLU A 75 -7.21 -22.60 -0.97
CA GLU A 75 -7.82 -23.49 -1.97
C GLU A 75 -7.32 -24.94 -1.82
N LEU A 76 -6.01 -25.13 -1.60
CA LEU A 76 -5.45 -26.48 -1.38
C LEU A 76 -5.93 -27.10 -0.07
N ASP A 77 -5.98 -26.33 1.01
CA ASP A 77 -6.48 -26.77 2.32
C ASP A 77 -7.97 -27.18 2.23
N ASP A 78 -8.80 -26.40 1.54
CA ASP A 78 -10.21 -26.72 1.32
C ASP A 78 -10.37 -28.01 0.49
N ARG A 79 -9.54 -28.19 -0.55
CA ARG A 79 -9.52 -29.43 -1.35
C ARG A 79 -9.09 -30.64 -0.51
N LEU A 80 -8.10 -30.50 0.35
CA LEU A 80 -7.65 -31.57 1.26
C LEU A 80 -8.73 -31.91 2.30
N LYS A 81 -9.35 -30.90 2.90
CA LYS A 81 -10.45 -31.06 3.87
C LYS A 81 -11.68 -31.70 3.24
N GLY A 82 -11.99 -31.37 1.99
CA GLY A 82 -13.03 -32.03 1.19
C GLY A 82 -12.77 -33.53 1.02
N ARG A 83 -11.54 -33.91 0.63
CA ARG A 83 -11.13 -35.32 0.49
C ARG A 83 -11.20 -36.09 1.82
N GLN A 84 -10.69 -35.52 2.91
CA GLN A 84 -10.75 -36.15 4.24
C GLN A 84 -12.19 -36.40 4.70
N LYS A 85 -13.13 -35.50 4.37
CA LYS A 85 -14.55 -35.65 4.72
C LYS A 85 -15.24 -36.76 3.92
N GLU A 86 -14.84 -37.00 2.69
CA GLU A 86 -15.34 -38.11 1.87
C GLU A 86 -14.83 -39.47 2.35
N GLU A 87 -13.54 -39.55 2.71
CA GLU A 87 -12.94 -40.79 3.24
C GLU A 87 -13.47 -41.14 4.64
N SER A 88 -13.76 -40.13 5.46
CA SER A 88 -14.48 -40.31 6.74
C SER A 88 -15.91 -40.85 6.58
N ARG A 89 -16.51 -40.69 5.38
CA ARG A 89 -17.84 -41.23 5.05
C ARG A 89 -17.76 -42.64 4.46
N SER A 90 -16.63 -43.05 3.87
CA SER A 90 -16.43 -44.42 3.37
C SER A 90 -15.95 -45.40 4.44
N GLY A 91 -15.34 -44.94 5.53
CA GLY A 91 -14.82 -45.79 6.61
C GLY A 91 -15.84 -46.35 7.62
N ARG A 92 -17.15 -46.06 7.47
CA ARG A 92 -18.18 -46.47 8.45
C ARG A 92 -18.87 -47.81 8.16
N SER A 93 -18.40 -48.60 7.20
CA SER A 93 -19.00 -49.90 6.86
C SER A 93 -18.11 -51.12 7.16
N HIS A 94 -17.18 -51.05 8.13
CA HIS A 94 -16.55 -52.27 8.63
C HIS A 94 -16.74 -52.44 10.15
N SER A 95 -17.75 -53.26 10.44
CA SER A 95 -18.04 -53.92 11.70
C SER A 95 -16.81 -54.56 12.34
N GLY A 96 -16.58 -54.21 13.62
CA GLY A 96 -16.38 -55.23 14.65
C GLY A 96 -14.96 -55.43 15.18
N ILE A 97 -14.96 -55.58 16.51
CA ILE A 97 -14.02 -56.34 17.35
C ILE A 97 -13.03 -55.49 18.18
N CYS A 98 -13.22 -55.71 19.48
CA CYS A 98 -12.62 -55.21 20.70
C CYS A 98 -11.13 -55.56 20.86
N ASP A 99 -10.37 -54.70 21.56
CA ASP A 99 -9.94 -54.90 22.95
C ASP A 99 -8.79 -53.94 23.33
N SER A 100 -8.90 -53.30 24.50
CA SER A 100 -7.80 -52.60 25.18
C SER A 100 -6.98 -53.58 26.00
N PRO A 101 -5.68 -53.32 26.27
CA PRO A 101 -5.36 -52.75 27.59
C PRO A 101 -4.09 -51.85 27.67
N ARG A 102 -4.23 -50.75 28.43
CA ARG A 102 -3.47 -50.39 29.66
C ARG A 102 -1.94 -50.71 29.74
N SER A 103 -1.10 -49.66 29.69
CA SER A 103 0.14 -49.49 30.50
C SER A 103 0.56 -48.00 30.48
N THR A 104 0.53 -47.24 31.59
CA THR A 104 1.54 -47.06 32.66
C THR A 104 2.98 -46.82 32.19
N SER A 105 3.39 -45.56 32.03
CA SER A 105 4.55 -45.02 32.77
C SER A 105 4.62 -43.49 32.62
N LYS A 106 4.85 -42.85 33.76
CA LYS A 106 4.96 -41.40 33.97
C LYS A 106 6.40 -41.16 34.42
N ARG A 107 7.24 -40.51 33.60
CA ARG A 107 8.55 -39.99 34.04
C ARG A 107 8.92 -38.71 33.28
N HIS A 108 8.97 -37.62 34.03
CA HIS A 108 9.72 -36.40 33.70
C HIS A 108 11.14 -36.54 34.26
N SER A 109 12.17 -36.09 33.52
CA SER A 109 13.33 -35.40 34.10
C SER A 109 14.27 -34.80 33.03
N SER A 110 14.32 -33.46 33.05
CA SER A 110 15.46 -32.54 32.83
C SER A 110 16.38 -32.69 31.63
N SER A 111 16.31 -31.66 30.78
CA SER A 111 17.28 -31.22 29.77
C SER A 111 18.30 -30.28 30.41
N GLU A 112 19.59 -30.56 30.28
CA GLU A 112 20.68 -29.64 30.64
C GLU A 112 21.69 -29.63 29.48
N THR A 113 21.56 -28.71 28.52
CA THR A 113 22.62 -28.40 27.55
C THR A 113 22.97 -26.92 27.68
N SER A 114 24.04 -26.67 28.44
CA SER A 114 24.62 -25.35 28.65
C SER A 114 25.46 -24.95 27.43
N ALA A 115 24.99 -23.98 26.66
CA ALA A 115 25.82 -23.25 25.69
C ALA A 115 25.42 -21.77 25.63
N SER A 116 26.35 -20.93 26.11
CA SER A 116 26.68 -19.58 25.63
C SER A 116 25.57 -18.51 25.51
N ALA A 117 25.68 -17.50 26.38
CA ALA A 117 26.07 -16.13 26.02
C ALA A 117 25.32 -15.09 26.87
N SER A 118 26.06 -14.41 27.73
CA SER A 118 25.61 -13.24 28.49
C SER A 118 25.26 -12.08 27.55
N CYS A 119 24.11 -11.43 27.77
CA CYS A 119 23.89 -10.00 27.51
C CYS A 119 22.77 -9.47 28.42
N SER A 120 23.11 -8.46 29.21
CA SER A 120 22.28 -7.81 30.22
C SER A 120 21.30 -6.80 29.59
N SER A 121 20.02 -6.78 29.97
CA SER A 121 19.19 -5.56 29.88
C SER A 121 17.92 -5.62 30.73
N SER A 122 17.83 -4.67 31.67
CA SER A 122 16.66 -4.11 32.38
C SER A 122 15.40 -4.95 32.59
N LYS A 123 15.21 -5.35 33.84
CA LYS A 123 14.09 -6.08 34.44
C LYS A 123 12.81 -5.22 34.45
N ARG A 124 11.88 -5.45 33.52
CA ARG A 124 10.44 -5.32 33.83
C ARG A 124 9.89 -6.73 33.91
N ALA A 125 9.45 -7.10 35.11
CA ALA A 125 8.76 -8.36 35.34
C ALA A 125 7.43 -8.34 34.57
N ILE A 126 7.46 -8.81 33.32
CA ILE A 126 6.27 -9.26 32.63
C ILE A 126 5.98 -10.60 33.26
N GLN A 127 5.09 -10.57 34.25
CA GLN A 127 4.53 -11.74 34.87
C GLN A 127 3.93 -12.61 33.78
N ASP A 128 4.46 -13.82 33.71
CA ASP A 128 4.04 -14.90 32.83
C ASP A 128 2.55 -15.21 33.09
N CYS A 129 1.68 -14.77 32.19
CA CYS A 129 0.23 -14.98 32.26
C CYS A 129 -0.27 -15.74 31.01
N TYR A 130 0.48 -16.72 30.53
CA TYR A 130 -0.07 -17.74 29.64
C TYR A 130 -0.57 -18.92 30.48
N SER A 131 -1.47 -18.64 31.43
CA SER A 131 -2.29 -19.68 32.05
C SER A 131 -3.50 -19.91 31.16
N ARG A 132 -3.53 -21.12 30.63
CA ARG A 132 -4.44 -21.69 29.66
C ARG A 132 -5.83 -21.86 30.27
N GLU A 133 -6.73 -20.94 29.94
CA GLU A 133 -8.18 -21.04 30.05
C GLU A 133 -8.70 -20.52 28.71
N ASP A 134 -9.24 -21.42 27.89
CA ASP A 134 -9.80 -21.13 26.56
C ASP A 134 -11.26 -20.70 26.72
N GLU A 135 -11.53 -19.82 27.68
CA GLU A 135 -12.80 -19.16 27.85
C GLU A 135 -12.72 -17.84 27.09
N ALA A 136 -12.87 -17.94 25.77
CA ALA A 136 -13.18 -16.78 24.94
C ALA A 136 -14.35 -16.04 25.58
N LEU A 137 -14.11 -14.79 26.02
CA LEU A 137 -15.13 -13.93 26.61
C LEU A 137 -16.37 -13.94 25.71
N ARG A 138 -17.53 -14.14 26.31
CA ARG A 138 -18.78 -14.14 25.55
C ARG A 138 -18.97 -12.77 24.91
N ASP A 139 -19.56 -12.72 23.72
CA ASP A 139 -19.87 -11.44 23.04
C ASP A 139 -20.62 -10.48 23.97
N GLU A 140 -21.45 -11.03 24.86
CA GLU A 140 -22.15 -10.34 25.92
C GLU A 140 -21.20 -9.62 26.91
N GLU A 141 -20.13 -10.27 27.37
CA GLU A 141 -19.12 -9.67 28.27
C GLU A 141 -18.26 -8.63 27.56
N ILE A 142 -17.97 -8.85 26.27
CA ILE A 142 -17.22 -7.90 25.44
C ILE A 142 -18.02 -6.62 25.26
N GLU A 143 -19.32 -6.75 25.03
CA GLU A 143 -20.24 -5.62 24.89
C GLU A 143 -20.36 -4.82 26.20
N GLU A 144 -20.48 -5.50 27.34
CA GLU A 144 -20.46 -4.86 28.66
C GLU A 144 -19.12 -4.15 28.94
N PHE A 145 -17.99 -4.76 28.58
CA PHE A 145 -16.66 -4.16 28.70
C PHE A 145 -16.50 -2.92 27.82
N LEU A 146 -17.06 -2.91 26.60
CA LEU A 146 -17.03 -1.75 25.72
C LEU A 146 -17.93 -0.61 26.21
N HIS A 147 -19.03 -0.92 26.89
CA HIS A 147 -19.94 0.05 27.48
C HIS A 147 -19.43 0.61 28.82
N SER A 148 -18.69 -0.17 29.61
CA SER A 148 -18.09 0.27 30.88
C SER A 148 -16.98 1.31 30.69
N ARG A 149 -16.30 1.32 29.53
CA ARG A 149 -15.29 2.32 29.20
C ARG A 149 -15.94 3.60 28.64
N VAL A 150 -15.81 4.71 29.37
CA VAL A 150 -16.18 6.05 28.87
C VAL A 150 -15.47 6.32 27.55
N LYS A 151 -16.23 6.52 26.46
CA LYS A 151 -15.70 6.77 25.12
C LYS A 151 -14.98 8.13 25.09
N ARG A 152 -13.65 8.10 25.21
CA ARG A 152 -12.81 9.29 25.09
C ARG A 152 -12.48 9.56 23.62
N GLY A 153 -13.28 10.42 22.99
CA GLY A 153 -12.95 11.09 21.73
C GLY A 153 -13.40 10.39 20.43
N ARG A 154 -14.09 11.20 19.60
CA ARG A 154 -14.42 11.08 18.16
C ARG A 154 -15.06 9.76 17.69
N GLY A 155 -16.39 9.71 17.79
CA GLY A 155 -17.23 9.03 16.80
C GLY A 155 -18.00 7.83 17.32
N THR A 156 -19.16 8.08 17.91
CA THR A 156 -20.29 7.16 17.71
C THR A 156 -20.58 7.10 16.20
N VAL A 157 -20.78 5.91 15.64
CA VAL A 157 -21.27 5.77 14.26
C VAL A 157 -22.67 6.41 14.21
N GLY A 158 -22.76 7.66 13.75
CA GLY A 158 -24.01 8.41 13.69
C GLY A 158 -24.86 7.96 12.50
N SER A 159 -26.18 8.01 12.64
CA SER A 159 -27.22 7.64 11.64
C SER A 159 -27.17 8.41 10.31
N ARG A 160 -26.10 9.14 9.98
CA ARG A 160 -25.97 9.97 8.78
C ARG A 160 -25.29 9.27 7.61
N MET A 161 -25.11 7.94 7.67
CA MET A 161 -24.40 7.20 6.62
C MET A 161 -25.27 6.80 5.42
N ASP A 162 -26.58 7.10 5.44
CA ASP A 162 -27.52 6.68 4.39
C ASP A 162 -28.01 7.82 3.47
N GLU A 163 -27.64 9.09 3.75
CA GLU A 163 -27.97 10.18 2.82
C GLU A 163 -26.98 10.17 1.65
N THR A 164 -27.39 9.55 0.55
CA THR A 164 -26.70 9.67 -0.73
C THR A 164 -26.77 11.14 -1.18
N GLY A 165 -25.60 11.75 -1.34
CA GLY A 165 -25.46 13.16 -1.71
C GLY A 165 -26.10 13.49 -3.08
N PRO A 166 -26.32 14.77 -3.39
CA PRO A 166 -27.07 15.19 -4.56
C PRO A 166 -26.32 14.81 -5.84
N TYR A 167 -26.79 13.76 -6.52
CA TYR A 167 -26.32 13.44 -7.86
C TYR A 167 -26.84 14.52 -8.82
N SER A 168 -25.92 15.22 -9.48
CA SER A 168 -26.22 16.25 -10.47
C SER A 168 -27.11 15.68 -11.57
N LEU A 169 -28.38 16.09 -11.56
CA LEU A 169 -29.29 15.85 -12.67
C LEU A 169 -28.79 16.60 -13.90
N HIS A 170 -28.57 15.84 -14.95
CA HIS A 170 -28.25 16.33 -16.29
C HIS A 170 -29.46 17.08 -16.84
N SER A 171 -29.36 18.40 -17.03
CA SER A 171 -29.82 19.13 -18.25
C SER A 171 -30.00 20.63 -18.02
N SER A 172 -29.72 21.36 -19.11
CA SER A 172 -29.94 22.80 -19.36
C SER A 172 -28.90 23.80 -18.83
N LEU A 173 -27.98 24.16 -19.73
CA LEU A 173 -27.19 25.39 -19.70
C LEU A 173 -28.09 26.63 -19.50
N PRO A 174 -27.54 27.72 -18.95
CA PRO A 174 -27.26 28.82 -19.86
C PRO A 174 -25.86 29.43 -19.66
N ARG A 175 -25.14 29.47 -20.78
CA ARG A 175 -24.27 30.52 -21.30
C ARG A 175 -23.99 31.70 -20.33
N LEU A 176 -22.78 31.74 -19.77
CA LEU A 176 -22.21 32.97 -19.22
C LEU A 176 -20.86 33.27 -19.86
N GLN A 177 -20.75 34.52 -20.27
CA GLN A 177 -19.79 35.06 -21.23
C GLN A 177 -18.43 35.28 -20.56
N TRP A 178 -17.36 34.92 -21.27
CA TRP A 178 -16.00 35.27 -20.88
C TRP A 178 -15.78 36.77 -21.14
N LYS A 179 -15.48 37.54 -20.10
CA LYS A 179 -14.94 38.89 -20.26
C LYS A 179 -13.44 38.79 -20.53
N ALA A 180 -13.04 39.23 -21.72
CA ALA A 180 -11.65 39.34 -22.14
C ALA A 180 -10.89 40.29 -21.19
N VAL A 181 -9.84 39.77 -20.55
CA VAL A 181 -8.78 40.58 -19.97
C VAL A 181 -7.99 41.16 -21.15
N ARG A 182 -8.05 42.48 -21.28
CA ARG A 182 -7.31 43.25 -22.27
C ARG A 182 -5.94 43.59 -21.67
N THR A 183 -4.87 43.27 -22.37
CA THR A 183 -3.50 43.76 -22.13
C THR A 183 -2.88 44.11 -23.49
N PRO A 184 -1.82 44.95 -23.53
CA PRO A 184 -1.44 46.06 -22.65
C PRO A 184 -2.01 47.41 -23.13
#